data_AF-F4QKV0-F1
#
_entry.id   AF-F4QKV0-F1
#
_cell.length_a   1.000
_cell.length_b   1.000
_cell.length_c   1.000
_cell.angle_alpha   90.00
_cell.angle_beta   90.00
_cell.angle_gamma   90.00
#
_symmetry.space_group_name_H-M   'P 1'
#
loop_
_entity.id
_entity.type
_entity.pdbx_description
1 polymer ?
#
loop_
_entity_poly.entity_id
_entity_poly.type
_entity_poly.pdbx_seq_one_letter_code
_entity_poly.pdbx_strand_id
1 'polypeptide(L)'
;MLARLHTGEDEVQLATGSDPRDRAKRTVRIDQQAVPAAQLLDHLRMIWLTPAQDRLFIEARNDRLKFFDRLVYAAEPGHAAIVAAYEKALRERLKLLTEGPADETWLTVLEHKLAANGARMTEARQAAMQALQNEIDGHESAFPKADLSLTGTIDTADLTTALMNGFRHSRDRDGAAGRSLFGPHRMDLAVVHRDKTRPAADCSTGEQKALLLNIILAQGARLSAFKPVLLLDEVAAHLDPLRRHALFDETHALGLQTFFTGTDLSLFDGLLGRALGVRVEAAQILEMLE
;
A
#
# COMPACT_ATOMS: atom_id res chain seq x y z
N MET A 1 17.28 -14.42 3.14
CA MET A 1 18.17 -13.80 4.17
C MET A 1 17.43 -13.85 5.50
N LEU A 2 18.15 -13.99 6.62
CA LEU A 2 17.58 -13.98 7.97
C LEU A 2 17.84 -12.60 8.58
N ALA A 3 16.79 -11.96 9.09
CA ALA A 3 16.85 -10.73 9.86
C ALA A 3 16.34 -11.01 11.28
N ARG A 4 16.89 -10.32 12.28
CA ARG A 4 16.37 -10.30 13.65
C ARG A 4 15.67 -8.97 13.86
N LEU A 5 14.41 -9.04 14.28
CA LEU A 5 13.65 -7.87 14.68
C LEU A 5 13.61 -7.83 16.21
N HIS A 6 14.00 -6.70 16.78
CA HIS A 6 13.95 -6.47 18.21
C HIS A 6 12.79 -5.50 18.53
N THR A 7 11.87 -5.94 19.37
CA THR A 7 10.73 -5.14 19.83
C THR A 7 10.73 -5.11 21.35
N GLY A 8 11.44 -4.13 21.94
CA GLY A 8 11.69 -4.13 23.37
C GLY A 8 12.66 -5.26 23.75
N GLU A 9 12.23 -6.17 24.62
CA GLU A 9 13.02 -7.36 25.00
C GLU A 9 12.77 -8.58 24.10
N ASP A 10 11.72 -8.54 23.28
CA ASP A 10 11.36 -9.64 22.38
C ASP A 10 12.24 -9.62 21.11
N GLU A 11 12.69 -10.80 20.70
CA GLU A 11 13.36 -11.03 19.42
C GLU A 11 12.51 -11.96 18.55
N VAL A 12 12.28 -11.58 17.30
CA VAL A 12 11.64 -12.42 16.29
C VAL A 12 12.55 -12.56 15.08
N GLN A 13 12.70 -13.79 14.58
CA GLN A 13 13.45 -14.06 13.36
C GLN A 13 12.56 -13.98 12.13
N LEU A 14 12.87 -13.05 11.24
CA LEU A 14 12.15 -12.85 9.99
C LEU A 14 13.03 -13.28 8.82
N ALA A 15 12.48 -14.06 7.89
CA ALA A 15 13.17 -14.39 6.64
C ALA A 15 12.24 -14.25 5.45
N THR A 16 12.71 -13.59 4.41
CA THR A 16 12.03 -13.50 3.11
C THR A 16 12.91 -14.10 2.02
N GLY A 17 12.25 -14.59 0.96
CA GLY A 17 12.92 -15.18 -0.19
C GLY A 17 11.96 -15.43 -1.35
N SER A 18 12.51 -16.00 -2.42
CA SER A 18 11.72 -16.48 -3.55
C SER A 18 11.93 -17.97 -3.72
N ASP A 19 10.91 -18.69 -4.17
CA ASP A 19 11.05 -20.10 -4.50
C ASP A 19 12.09 -20.24 -5.64
N PRO A 20 13.15 -21.05 -5.46
CA PRO A 20 14.16 -21.24 -6.50
C PRO A 20 13.57 -21.78 -7.82
N ARG A 21 12.43 -22.49 -7.75
CA ARG A 21 11.73 -23.07 -8.91
C ARG A 21 10.75 -22.10 -9.55
N ASP A 22 10.30 -21.10 -8.79
CA ASP A 22 9.41 -20.05 -9.25
C ASP A 22 9.76 -18.74 -8.54
N ARG A 23 10.58 -17.91 -9.19
CA ARG A 23 11.03 -16.64 -8.61
C ARG A 23 9.89 -15.64 -8.37
N ALA A 24 8.71 -15.85 -8.97
CA ALA A 24 7.53 -15.02 -8.70
C ALA A 24 6.87 -15.40 -7.37
N LYS A 25 7.04 -16.65 -6.92
CA LYS A 25 6.51 -17.12 -5.64
C LYS A 25 7.40 -16.65 -4.50
N ARG A 26 6.87 -15.71 -3.71
CA ARG A 26 7.51 -15.23 -2.48
C ARG A 26 7.31 -16.23 -1.34
N THR A 27 8.33 -16.32 -0.49
CA THR A 27 8.32 -17.12 0.73
C THR A 27 8.64 -16.21 1.91
N VAL A 28 7.91 -16.39 3.01
CA VAL A 28 8.14 -15.69 4.27
C VAL A 28 8.22 -16.74 5.36
N ARG A 29 9.16 -16.56 6.29
CA ARG A 29 9.29 -17.36 7.50
C ARG A 29 9.37 -16.45 8.72
N ILE A 30 8.67 -16.83 9.78
CA ILE A 30 8.74 -16.24 11.12
C ILE A 30 9.19 -17.36 12.05
N ASP A 31 10.28 -17.14 12.78
CA ASP A 31 10.91 -18.14 13.65
C ASP A 31 11.09 -19.50 12.95
N GLN A 32 11.59 -19.41 11.71
CA GLN A 32 11.85 -20.53 10.80
C GLN A 32 10.61 -21.24 10.24
N GLN A 33 9.40 -20.91 10.70
CA GLN A 33 8.15 -21.48 10.20
C GLN A 33 7.65 -20.73 8.97
N ALA A 34 7.24 -21.45 7.93
CA ALA A 34 6.69 -20.84 6.72
C ALA A 34 5.28 -20.28 6.97
N VAL A 35 5.09 -19.01 6.64
CA VAL A 35 3.83 -18.28 6.87
C VAL A 35 3.36 -17.56 5.60
N PRO A 36 2.06 -17.21 5.50
CA PRO A 36 1.58 -16.28 4.49
C PRO A 36 2.30 -14.93 4.59
N ALA A 37 2.62 -14.31 3.46
CA ALA A 37 3.36 -13.04 3.44
C ALA A 37 2.66 -11.91 4.22
N ALA A 38 1.33 -11.94 4.31
CA ALA A 38 0.55 -10.97 5.08
C ALA A 38 0.90 -10.96 6.58
N GLN A 39 1.28 -12.11 7.17
CA GLN A 39 1.64 -12.19 8.59
C GLN A 39 2.94 -11.43 8.92
N LEU A 40 3.75 -11.07 7.92
CA LEU A 40 4.92 -10.21 8.14
C LEU A 40 4.52 -8.86 8.76
N LEU A 41 3.33 -8.36 8.42
CA LEU A 41 2.82 -7.07 8.89
C LEU A 41 2.45 -7.07 10.39
N ASP A 42 2.28 -8.25 10.99
CA ASP A 42 2.05 -8.39 12.44
C ASP A 42 3.32 -8.07 13.24
N HIS A 43 4.49 -8.17 12.59
CA HIS A 43 5.80 -7.91 13.20
C HIS A 43 6.44 -6.62 12.68
N LEU A 44 6.38 -6.38 11.37
CA LEU A 44 7.05 -5.28 10.72
C LEU A 44 6.12 -4.54 9.76
N ARG A 45 5.72 -3.33 10.15
CA ARG A 45 4.97 -2.42 9.29
C ARG A 45 5.95 -1.63 8.43
N MET A 46 5.72 -1.63 7.13
CA MET A 46 6.57 -0.93 6.17
C MET A 46 5.72 0.01 5.32
N ILE A 47 6.21 1.23 5.13
CA ILE A 47 5.67 2.19 4.17
C ILE A 47 6.80 2.51 3.21
N TRP A 48 6.52 2.45 1.92
CA TRP A 48 7.56 2.63 0.91
C TRP A 48 7.14 3.46 -0.29
N LEU A 49 8.12 4.03 -0.97
CA LEU A 49 7.95 4.68 -2.24
C LEU A 49 9.08 4.25 -3.18
N THR A 50 8.74 3.88 -4.41
CA THR A 50 9.71 3.53 -5.45
C THR A 50 9.51 4.37 -6.71
N PRO A 51 10.52 4.46 -7.61
CA PRO A 51 10.41 5.24 -8.85
C PRO A 51 9.24 4.81 -9.75
N ALA A 52 8.88 3.53 -9.72
CA ALA A 52 7.73 3.02 -10.48
C ALA A 52 6.39 3.65 -10.04
N GLN A 53 6.33 4.20 -8.82
CA GLN A 53 5.15 4.84 -8.25
C GLN A 53 5.09 6.34 -8.55
N ASP A 54 6.12 6.93 -9.16
CA ASP A 54 6.10 8.36 -9.55
C ASP A 54 4.96 8.69 -10.53
N ARG A 55 4.50 7.70 -11.29
CA ARG A 55 3.41 7.81 -12.25
C ARG A 55 2.07 7.35 -11.70
N LEU A 56 1.97 7.02 -10.41
CA LEU A 56 0.81 6.38 -9.78
C LEU A 56 -0.54 7.01 -10.19
N PHE A 57 -0.61 8.35 -10.27
CA PHE A 57 -1.86 9.04 -10.56
C PHE A 57 -2.32 8.95 -12.02
N ILE A 58 -1.40 8.71 -12.96
CA ILE A 58 -1.72 8.52 -14.38
C ILE A 58 -1.84 7.04 -14.78
N GLU A 59 -1.44 6.12 -13.91
CA GLU A 59 -1.58 4.67 -14.13
C GLU A 59 -3.03 4.19 -13.97
N ALA A 60 -3.25 2.88 -14.14
CA ALA A 60 -4.57 2.30 -14.00
C ALA A 60 -5.09 2.36 -12.55
N ARG A 61 -6.42 2.42 -12.41
CA ARG A 61 -7.13 2.35 -11.11
C ARG A 61 -6.61 1.24 -10.19
N ASN A 62 -6.31 0.08 -10.77
CA ASN A 62 -5.86 -1.08 -9.99
C ASN A 62 -4.54 -0.80 -9.25
N ASP A 63 -3.64 -0.03 -9.86
CA ASP A 63 -2.35 0.29 -9.26
C ASP A 63 -2.51 1.33 -8.14
N ARG A 64 -3.39 2.33 -8.33
CA ARG A 64 -3.81 3.24 -7.26
C ARG A 64 -4.47 2.53 -6.10
N LEU A 65 -5.36 1.58 -6.38
CA LEU A 65 -6.06 0.83 -5.34
C LEU A 65 -5.10 -0.08 -4.57
N LYS A 66 -4.17 -0.77 -5.26
CA LYS A 66 -3.11 -1.55 -4.60
C LYS A 66 -2.18 -0.69 -3.75
N PHE A 67 -1.82 0.50 -4.25
CA PHE A 67 -1.06 1.47 -3.47
C PHE A 67 -1.82 1.84 -2.19
N PHE A 68 -3.11 2.17 -2.31
CA PHE A 68 -3.92 2.56 -1.17
C PHE A 68 -4.11 1.42 -0.18
N ASP A 69 -4.47 0.23 -0.67
CA ASP A 69 -4.62 -0.98 0.14
C ASP A 69 -3.36 -1.28 0.96
N ARG A 70 -2.17 -1.02 0.42
CA ARG A 70 -0.92 -1.13 1.17
C ARG A 70 -0.82 -0.16 2.35
N LEU A 71 -1.29 1.08 2.18
CA LEU A 71 -1.39 2.03 3.30
C LEU A 71 -2.42 1.54 4.33
N VAL A 72 -3.52 0.92 3.88
CA VAL A 72 -4.50 0.29 4.79
C VAL A 72 -3.86 -0.85 5.56
N TYR A 73 -3.12 -1.76 4.92
CA TYR A 73 -2.46 -2.89 5.60
C TYR A 73 -1.43 -2.43 6.65
N ALA A 74 -0.73 -1.31 6.39
CA ALA A 74 0.21 -0.75 7.37
C ALA A 74 -0.50 -0.27 8.65
N ALA A 75 -1.76 0.14 8.56
CA ALA A 75 -2.57 0.54 9.71
C ALA A 75 -3.30 -0.66 10.35
N GLU A 76 -3.87 -1.53 9.51
CA GLU A 76 -4.68 -2.70 9.88
C GLU A 76 -4.12 -3.95 9.17
N PRO A 77 -3.16 -4.67 9.80
CA PRO A 77 -2.53 -5.86 9.20
C PRO A 77 -3.53 -6.93 8.72
N GLY A 78 -4.65 -7.09 9.42
CA GLY A 78 -5.71 -8.04 9.07
C GLY A 78 -6.35 -7.79 7.71
N HIS A 79 -6.31 -6.55 7.18
CA HIS A 79 -6.88 -6.20 5.88
C HIS A 79 -6.21 -6.96 4.72
N ALA A 80 -4.92 -7.29 4.82
CA ALA A 80 -4.23 -8.06 3.77
C ALA A 80 -4.82 -9.46 3.58
N ALA A 81 -5.18 -10.14 4.68
CA ALA A 81 -5.82 -11.44 4.63
C ALA A 81 -7.24 -11.37 4.05
N ILE A 82 -7.99 -10.30 4.36
CA ILE A 82 -9.34 -10.05 3.85
C ILE A 82 -9.30 -9.83 2.33
N VAL A 83 -8.38 -8.99 1.84
CA VAL A 83 -8.21 -8.74 0.40
C VAL A 83 -7.83 -10.02 -0.33
N ALA A 84 -6.89 -10.80 0.19
CA ALA A 84 -6.49 -12.08 -0.41
C ALA A 84 -7.66 -13.09 -0.47
N ALA A 85 -8.47 -13.17 0.59
CA ALA A 85 -9.66 -14.02 0.63
C ALA A 85 -10.71 -13.57 -0.39
N TYR A 86 -10.93 -12.26 -0.52
CA TYR A 86 -11.83 -11.67 -1.51
C TYR A 86 -11.37 -11.98 -2.94
N GLU A 87 -10.09 -11.72 -3.27
CA GLU A 87 -9.55 -11.98 -4.61
C GLU A 87 -9.59 -13.46 -4.98
N LYS A 88 -9.36 -14.35 -4.01
CA LYS A 88 -9.51 -15.80 -4.20
C LYS A 88 -10.96 -16.16 -4.54
N ALA A 89 -11.92 -15.71 -3.74
CA ALA A 89 -13.34 -15.96 -3.99
C ALA A 89 -13.80 -15.37 -5.34
N LEU A 90 -13.27 -14.20 -5.72
CA LEU A 90 -13.60 -13.54 -6.98
C LEU A 90 -13.10 -14.37 -8.17
N ARG A 91 -11.85 -14.84 -8.13
CA ARG A 91 -11.28 -15.71 -9.17
C ARG A 91 -12.04 -17.03 -9.30
N GLU A 92 -12.36 -17.67 -8.17
CA GLU A 92 -13.15 -18.90 -8.16
C GLU A 92 -14.55 -18.67 -8.76
N ARG A 93 -15.21 -17.55 -8.41
CA ARG A 93 -16.50 -17.18 -8.99
C ARG A 93 -16.42 -16.95 -10.49
N LEU A 94 -15.45 -16.16 -10.96
CA LEU A 94 -15.25 -15.93 -12.39
C LEU A 94 -15.05 -17.24 -13.14
N LYS A 95 -14.19 -18.13 -12.62
CA LYS A 95 -13.90 -19.43 -13.24
C LYS A 95 -15.18 -20.23 -13.49
N LEU A 96 -16.07 -20.31 -12.49
CA LEU A 96 -17.35 -21.01 -12.62
C LEU A 96 -18.25 -20.39 -13.68
N LEU A 97 -18.32 -19.05 -13.71
CA LEU A 97 -19.15 -18.32 -14.66
C LEU A 97 -18.67 -18.45 -16.11
N THR A 98 -17.36 -18.61 -16.33
CA THR A 98 -16.78 -18.66 -17.68
C THR A 98 -16.56 -20.08 -18.21
N GLU A 99 -16.25 -21.04 -17.34
CA GLU A 99 -15.86 -22.41 -17.74
C GLU A 99 -17.00 -23.43 -17.59
N GLY A 100 -17.98 -23.16 -16.72
CA GLY A 100 -19.23 -23.92 -16.59
C GLY A 100 -19.12 -25.37 -16.09
N PRO A 101 -20.28 -26.05 -15.89
CA PRO A 101 -21.56 -25.43 -15.55
C PRO A 101 -21.48 -24.78 -14.16
N ALA A 102 -22.03 -23.58 -14.03
CA ALA A 102 -21.94 -22.84 -12.78
C ALA A 102 -22.91 -23.42 -11.75
N ASP A 103 -22.38 -24.18 -10.79
CA ASP A 103 -23.16 -24.65 -9.64
C ASP A 103 -23.70 -23.45 -8.85
N GLU A 104 -25.03 -23.29 -8.90
CA GLU A 104 -25.78 -22.22 -8.22
C GLU A 104 -25.52 -22.16 -6.72
N THR A 105 -25.39 -23.32 -6.06
CA THR A 105 -25.11 -23.41 -4.63
C THR A 105 -23.69 -22.92 -4.36
N TRP A 106 -22.73 -23.35 -5.17
CA TRP A 106 -21.34 -22.95 -5.03
C TRP A 106 -21.12 -21.45 -5.34
N LEU A 107 -21.78 -20.93 -6.37
CA LEU A 107 -21.82 -19.48 -6.65
C LEU A 107 -22.34 -18.72 -5.44
N THR A 108 -23.45 -19.17 -4.83
CA THR A 108 -24.03 -18.52 -3.65
C THR A 108 -23.04 -18.49 -2.48
N VAL A 109 -22.34 -19.59 -2.21
CA VAL A 109 -21.30 -19.65 -1.17
C VAL A 109 -20.17 -18.65 -1.45
N LEU A 110 -19.70 -18.56 -2.69
CA LEU A 110 -18.66 -17.60 -3.08
C LEU A 110 -19.13 -16.16 -2.97
N GLU A 111 -20.39 -15.88 -3.33
CA GLU A 111 -20.99 -14.55 -3.25
C GLU A 111 -21.19 -14.09 -1.81
N HIS A 112 -21.53 -14.99 -0.89
CA HIS A 112 -21.50 -14.70 0.55
C HIS A 112 -20.10 -14.32 1.03
N LYS A 113 -19.06 -15.07 0.62
CA LYS A 113 -17.66 -14.75 0.95
C LYS A 113 -17.21 -13.42 0.36
N LEU A 114 -17.60 -13.13 -0.88
CA LEU A 114 -17.31 -11.87 -1.56
C LEU A 114 -18.00 -10.70 -0.89
N ALA A 115 -19.27 -10.86 -0.49
CA ALA A 115 -20.02 -9.85 0.21
C ALA A 115 -19.42 -9.55 1.60
N ALA A 116 -19.15 -10.58 2.40
CA ALA A 116 -18.61 -10.41 3.74
C ALA A 116 -17.21 -9.78 3.72
N ASN A 117 -16.29 -10.29 2.90
CA ASN A 117 -14.95 -9.69 2.79
C ASN A 117 -14.99 -8.33 2.09
N GLY A 118 -15.85 -8.16 1.09
CA GLY A 118 -16.00 -6.88 0.39
C GLY A 118 -16.52 -5.76 1.27
N ALA A 119 -17.46 -6.04 2.18
CA ALA A 119 -17.95 -5.08 3.16
C ALA A 119 -16.81 -4.64 4.09
N ARG A 120 -16.11 -5.59 4.71
CA ARG A 120 -14.95 -5.33 5.57
C ARG A 120 -13.85 -4.53 4.86
N MET A 121 -13.57 -4.86 3.59
CA MET A 121 -12.59 -4.10 2.78
C MET A 121 -13.02 -2.65 2.59
N THR A 122 -14.30 -2.42 2.30
CA THR A 122 -14.83 -1.08 2.04
C THR A 122 -14.79 -0.23 3.32
N GLU A 123 -15.21 -0.80 4.44
CA GLU A 123 -15.16 -0.16 5.77
C GLU A 123 -13.72 0.19 6.17
N ALA A 124 -12.79 -0.76 6.06
CA ALA A 124 -11.38 -0.54 6.39
C ALA A 124 -10.75 0.54 5.50
N ARG A 125 -11.06 0.55 4.20
CA ARG A 125 -10.61 1.58 3.26
C ARG A 125 -11.17 2.96 3.60
N GLN A 126 -12.45 3.06 3.91
CA GLN A 126 -13.08 4.34 4.29
C GLN A 126 -12.47 4.89 5.59
N ALA A 127 -12.33 4.04 6.61
CA ALA A 127 -11.73 4.42 7.88
C ALA A 127 -10.26 4.87 7.70
N ALA A 128 -9.49 4.12 6.91
CA ALA A 128 -8.10 4.48 6.62
C ALA A 128 -7.98 5.78 5.81
N MET A 129 -8.86 6.00 4.82
CA MET A 129 -8.89 7.23 4.03
C MET A 129 -9.19 8.43 4.94
N GLN A 130 -10.23 8.35 5.78
CA GLN A 130 -10.59 9.43 6.69
C GLN A 130 -9.48 9.74 7.69
N ALA A 131 -8.88 8.72 8.30
CA ALA A 131 -7.80 8.90 9.25
C ALA A 131 -6.54 9.49 8.59
N LEU A 132 -6.22 9.09 7.36
CA LEU A 132 -5.13 9.66 6.59
C LEU A 132 -5.42 11.11 6.18
N GLN A 133 -6.67 11.42 5.78
CA GLN A 133 -7.07 12.79 5.45
C GLN A 133 -6.94 13.71 6.67
N ASN A 134 -7.39 13.26 7.84
CA ASN A 134 -7.26 14.03 9.09
C ASN A 134 -5.79 14.31 9.43
N GLU A 135 -4.91 13.34 9.20
CA GLU A 135 -3.47 13.54 9.38
C GLU A 135 -2.92 14.57 8.39
N ILE A 136 -3.25 14.46 7.10
CA ILE A 136 -2.83 15.44 6.08
C ILE A 136 -3.31 16.86 6.44
N ASP A 137 -4.51 16.98 7.02
CA ASP A 137 -5.06 18.25 7.44
C ASP A 137 -4.26 18.90 8.57
N GLY A 138 -3.91 18.10 9.59
CA GLY A 138 -3.18 18.56 10.78
C GLY A 138 -1.66 18.59 10.65
N HIS A 139 -1.11 17.91 9.64
CA HIS A 139 0.34 17.77 9.46
C HIS A 139 0.91 18.90 8.59
N GLU A 140 1.86 19.64 9.15
CA GLU A 140 2.62 20.66 8.42
C GLU A 140 3.78 20.01 7.68
N SER A 141 3.87 20.25 6.37
CA SER A 141 4.85 19.62 5.49
C SER A 141 5.27 20.59 4.39
N ALA A 142 6.52 20.45 3.91
CA ALA A 142 6.99 21.20 2.74
C ALA A 142 6.39 20.70 1.41
N PHE A 143 5.64 19.59 1.47
CA PHE A 143 4.96 18.99 0.34
C PHE A 143 3.49 19.43 0.29
N PRO A 144 2.92 19.66 -0.91
CA PRO A 144 1.54 20.14 -1.05
C PRO A 144 0.55 19.14 -0.47
N LYS A 145 -0.49 19.65 0.21
CA LYS A 145 -1.55 18.83 0.79
C LYS A 145 -2.43 18.21 -0.30
N ALA A 146 -2.81 16.96 -0.08
CA ALA A 146 -3.72 16.21 -0.92
C ALA A 146 -5.13 16.12 -0.28
N ASP A 147 -6.17 16.30 -1.09
CA ASP A 147 -7.53 15.93 -0.73
C ASP A 147 -7.83 14.54 -1.30
N LEU A 148 -8.10 13.59 -0.42
CA LEU A 148 -8.32 12.18 -0.72
C LEU A 148 -9.81 11.88 -0.74
N SER A 149 -10.22 11.03 -1.67
CA SER A 149 -11.56 10.42 -1.65
C SER A 149 -11.55 9.04 -2.28
N LEU A 150 -12.56 8.24 -1.93
CA LEU A 150 -12.79 6.93 -2.54
C LEU A 150 -13.99 7.00 -3.46
N THR A 151 -13.81 6.63 -4.72
CA THR A 151 -14.89 6.55 -5.70
C THR A 151 -15.33 5.10 -5.91
N GLY A 152 -16.54 4.90 -6.44
CA GLY A 152 -17.09 3.57 -6.68
C GLY A 152 -17.50 2.83 -5.40
N THR A 153 -17.71 3.56 -4.30
CA THR A 153 -18.32 3.06 -3.06
C THR A 153 -19.82 2.79 -3.28
N ILE A 154 -20.38 1.91 -2.46
CA ILE A 154 -21.82 1.67 -2.39
C ILE A 154 -22.30 2.32 -1.10
N ASP A 155 -23.15 3.34 -1.22
CA ASP A 155 -23.72 4.04 -0.07
C ASP A 155 -24.97 3.31 0.41
N THR A 156 -24.85 2.56 1.50
CA THR A 156 -25.92 1.77 2.10
C THR A 156 -25.56 1.40 3.54
N ALA A 157 -26.57 1.30 4.41
CA ALA A 157 -26.41 0.85 5.79
C ALA A 157 -26.16 -0.67 5.89
N ASP A 158 -26.63 -1.46 4.91
CA ASP A 158 -26.37 -2.90 4.85
C ASP A 158 -25.56 -3.25 3.60
N LEU A 159 -24.25 -2.99 3.70
CA LEU A 159 -23.30 -3.16 2.62
C LEU A 159 -23.12 -4.64 2.24
N THR A 160 -23.16 -5.55 3.22
CA THR A 160 -23.01 -6.99 2.97
C THR A 160 -24.16 -7.50 2.10
N THR A 161 -25.41 -7.19 2.46
CA THR A 161 -26.58 -7.62 1.67
C THR A 161 -26.58 -6.97 0.29
N ALA A 162 -26.24 -5.69 0.19
CA ALA A 162 -26.14 -5.00 -1.09
C ALA A 162 -25.09 -5.62 -2.02
N LEU A 163 -23.91 -5.97 -1.48
CA LEU A 163 -22.87 -6.65 -2.24
C LEU A 163 -23.28 -8.05 -2.69
N MET A 164 -23.86 -8.85 -1.80
CA MET A 164 -24.35 -10.19 -2.13
C MET A 164 -25.36 -10.13 -3.27
N ASN A 165 -26.36 -9.25 -3.15
CA ASN A 165 -27.36 -9.05 -4.18
C ASN A 165 -26.71 -8.56 -5.48
N GLY A 166 -25.80 -7.59 -5.43
CA GLY A 166 -25.13 -7.06 -6.62
C GLY A 166 -24.33 -8.12 -7.38
N PHE A 167 -23.58 -8.99 -6.68
CA PHE A 167 -22.89 -10.11 -7.32
C PHE A 167 -23.87 -11.12 -7.94
N ARG A 168 -24.97 -11.45 -7.26
CA ARG A 168 -25.97 -12.36 -7.80
C ARG A 168 -26.60 -11.80 -9.09
N HIS A 169 -26.95 -10.51 -9.11
CA HIS A 169 -27.51 -9.85 -10.29
C HIS A 169 -26.48 -9.62 -11.42
N SER A 170 -25.17 -9.70 -11.14
CA SER A 170 -24.13 -9.48 -12.14
C SER A 170 -23.63 -10.75 -12.81
N ARG A 171 -24.10 -11.95 -12.43
CA ARG A 171 -23.59 -13.25 -12.92
C ARG A 171 -23.49 -13.33 -14.44
N ASP A 172 -24.59 -13.09 -15.16
CA ASP A 172 -24.62 -13.19 -16.62
C ASP A 172 -23.67 -12.20 -17.29
N ARG A 173 -23.68 -10.95 -16.81
CA ARG A 173 -22.81 -9.89 -17.34
C ARG A 173 -21.34 -10.16 -17.05
N ASP A 174 -21.02 -10.65 -15.85
CA ASP A 174 -19.66 -10.98 -15.45
C ASP A 174 -19.13 -12.19 -16.23
N GLY A 175 -19.96 -13.22 -16.43
CA GLY A 175 -19.64 -14.39 -17.23
C GLY A 175 -19.39 -14.04 -18.69
N ALA A 176 -20.29 -13.26 -19.31
CA ALA A 176 -20.13 -12.79 -20.69
C ALA A 176 -18.90 -11.89 -20.87
N ALA A 177 -18.59 -11.04 -19.87
CA ALA A 177 -17.42 -10.16 -19.92
C ALA A 177 -16.09 -10.85 -19.57
N GLY A 178 -16.13 -12.07 -19.03
CA GLY A 178 -14.94 -12.76 -18.50
C GLY A 178 -14.27 -12.04 -17.33
N ARG A 179 -14.95 -11.09 -16.69
CA ARG A 179 -14.45 -10.30 -15.56
C ARG A 179 -15.59 -9.81 -14.68
N SER A 180 -15.35 -9.61 -13.39
CA SER A 180 -16.36 -8.99 -12.53
C SER A 180 -16.48 -7.49 -12.79
N LEU A 181 -17.71 -7.03 -12.96
CA LEU A 181 -18.03 -5.64 -13.25
C LEU A 181 -18.53 -4.87 -12.00
N PHE A 182 -18.77 -5.58 -10.90
CA PHE A 182 -19.36 -5.05 -9.67
C PHE A 182 -18.54 -5.46 -8.44
N GLY A 183 -18.46 -4.58 -7.44
CA GLY A 183 -17.88 -4.87 -6.13
C GLY A 183 -16.64 -4.02 -5.77
N PRO A 184 -16.10 -4.16 -4.55
CA PRO A 184 -15.13 -3.21 -3.99
C PRO A 184 -13.76 -3.19 -4.71
N HIS A 185 -13.42 -4.20 -5.50
CA HIS A 185 -12.23 -4.18 -6.37
C HIS A 185 -12.32 -3.13 -7.51
N ARG A 186 -13.51 -2.55 -7.72
CA ARG A 186 -13.77 -1.48 -8.68
C ARG A 186 -13.58 -0.08 -8.11
N MET A 187 -13.38 0.05 -6.79
CA MET A 187 -13.14 1.33 -6.15
C MET A 187 -11.83 1.96 -6.64
N ASP A 188 -11.70 3.27 -6.45
CA ASP A 188 -10.49 4.02 -6.80
C ASP A 188 -10.15 5.04 -5.72
N LEU A 189 -8.85 5.28 -5.53
CA LEU A 189 -8.35 6.41 -4.75
C LEU A 189 -8.26 7.62 -5.69
N ALA A 190 -9.11 8.61 -5.46
CA ALA A 190 -9.02 9.90 -6.10
C ALA A 190 -8.21 10.87 -5.22
N VAL A 191 -7.29 11.59 -5.85
CA VAL A 191 -6.39 12.53 -5.18
C VAL A 191 -6.47 13.86 -5.90
N VAL A 192 -6.70 14.93 -5.15
CA VAL A 192 -6.77 16.31 -5.64
C VAL A 192 -5.69 17.13 -4.95
N HIS A 193 -4.96 17.92 -5.71
CA HIS A 193 -4.05 18.92 -5.16
C HIS A 193 -4.88 20.04 -4.53
N ARG A 194 -4.80 20.21 -3.20
CA ARG A 194 -5.66 21.14 -2.44
C ARG A 194 -5.59 22.58 -2.97
N ASP A 195 -4.40 23.16 -2.97
CA ASP A 195 -4.20 24.57 -3.32
C ASP A 195 -4.56 24.91 -4.77
N LYS A 196 -4.48 23.91 -5.67
CA LYS A 196 -4.76 24.08 -7.10
C LYS A 196 -6.15 23.60 -7.49
N THR A 197 -6.85 22.93 -6.59
CA THR A 197 -8.14 22.27 -6.82
C THR A 197 -8.14 21.46 -8.13
N ARG A 198 -7.06 20.69 -8.34
CA ARG A 198 -6.82 19.95 -9.59
C ARG A 198 -6.59 18.47 -9.31
N PRO A 199 -7.17 17.55 -10.09
CA PRO A 199 -6.84 16.13 -9.99
C PRO A 199 -5.32 15.90 -10.10
N ALA A 200 -4.78 15.02 -9.27
CA ALA A 200 -3.34 14.75 -9.26
C ALA A 200 -2.83 14.26 -10.63
N ALA A 201 -3.65 13.51 -11.37
CA ALA A 201 -3.34 13.04 -12.72
C ALA A 201 -3.08 14.18 -13.73
N ASP A 202 -3.67 15.36 -13.51
CA ASP A 202 -3.55 16.54 -14.36
C ASP A 202 -2.46 17.53 -13.88
N CYS A 203 -1.77 17.18 -12.79
CA CYS A 203 -0.65 17.96 -12.25
C CYS A 203 0.65 17.62 -12.97
N SER A 204 1.64 18.50 -12.89
CA SER A 204 3.00 18.22 -13.39
C SER A 204 3.63 17.02 -12.65
N THR A 205 4.58 16.35 -13.28
CA THR A 205 5.27 15.20 -12.66
C THR A 205 5.88 15.54 -11.30
N GLY A 206 6.45 16.75 -11.15
CA GLY A 206 7.00 17.20 -9.86
C GLY A 206 5.94 17.35 -8.77
N GLU A 207 4.76 17.87 -9.12
CA GLU A 207 3.63 17.99 -8.20
C GLU A 207 3.04 16.63 -7.82
N GLN A 208 2.93 15.71 -8.78
CA GLN A 208 2.51 14.34 -8.52
C GLN A 208 3.41 13.67 -7.48
N LYS A 209 4.74 13.76 -7.66
CA LYS A 209 5.71 13.23 -6.69
C LYS A 209 5.58 13.90 -5.32
N ALA A 210 5.43 15.22 -5.31
CA ALA A 210 5.29 15.98 -4.06
C ALA A 210 4.01 15.59 -3.28
N LEU A 211 2.87 15.45 -3.96
CA LEU A 211 1.62 14.96 -3.36
C LEU A 211 1.79 13.53 -2.81
N LEU A 212 2.49 12.67 -3.55
CA LEU A 212 2.73 11.30 -3.13
C LEU A 212 3.62 11.22 -1.88
N LEU A 213 4.63 12.10 -1.78
CA LEU A 213 5.44 12.23 -0.58
C LEU A 213 4.64 12.74 0.61
N ASN A 214 3.78 13.76 0.42
CA ASN A 214 2.88 14.21 1.48
C ASN A 214 2.02 13.05 2.03
N ILE A 215 1.43 12.24 1.15
CA ILE A 215 0.63 11.06 1.53
C ILE A 215 1.47 10.04 2.33
N ILE A 216 2.69 9.76 1.89
CA ILE A 216 3.58 8.78 2.53
C ILE A 216 4.05 9.27 3.91
N LEU A 217 4.42 10.55 4.01
CA LEU A 217 4.88 11.16 5.25
C LEU A 217 3.76 11.30 6.27
N ALA A 218 2.57 11.75 5.83
CA ALA A 218 1.37 11.74 6.67
C ALA A 218 1.04 10.32 7.16
N GLN A 219 1.10 9.31 6.29
CA GLN A 219 0.90 7.93 6.74
C GLN A 219 1.95 7.48 7.76
N GLY A 220 3.22 7.90 7.59
CA GLY A 220 4.28 7.67 8.57
C GLY A 220 3.97 8.32 9.92
N ALA A 221 3.57 9.60 9.92
CA ALA A 221 3.18 10.37 11.09
C ALA A 221 2.02 9.71 11.84
N ARG A 222 0.94 9.39 11.12
CA ARG A 222 -0.25 8.71 11.64
C ARG A 222 0.08 7.39 12.34
N LEU A 223 1.06 6.66 11.83
CA LEU A 223 1.45 5.36 12.33
C LEU A 223 2.68 5.39 13.24
N SER A 224 3.17 6.57 13.63
CA SER A 224 4.41 6.74 14.40
C SER A 224 4.46 5.93 15.70
N ALA A 225 3.33 5.77 16.38
CA ALA A 225 3.21 4.93 17.57
C ALA A 225 3.55 3.44 17.33
N PHE A 226 3.34 2.96 16.10
CA PHE A 226 3.69 1.60 15.67
C PHE A 226 5.10 1.49 15.08
N LYS A 227 5.83 2.61 15.00
CA LYS A 227 7.20 2.70 14.49
C LYS A 227 7.41 1.99 13.15
N PRO A 228 6.60 2.29 12.11
CA PRO A 228 6.80 1.68 10.80
C PRO A 228 8.18 2.05 10.24
N VAL A 229 8.74 1.14 9.44
CA VAL A 229 9.94 1.42 8.66
C VAL A 229 9.55 2.15 7.37
N LEU A 230 10.18 3.29 7.11
CA LEU A 230 10.04 4.03 5.85
C LEU A 230 11.14 3.60 4.87
N LEU A 231 10.75 3.22 3.65
CA LEU A 231 11.68 2.83 2.59
C LEU A 231 11.47 3.77 1.38
N LEU A 232 12.38 4.70 1.16
CA LEU A 232 12.28 5.74 0.15
C LEU A 232 13.35 5.54 -0.93
N ASP A 233 12.95 4.88 -2.01
CA ASP A 233 13.85 4.41 -3.07
C ASP A 233 14.03 5.48 -4.17
N GLU A 234 15.26 5.93 -4.37
CA GLU A 234 15.69 7.00 -5.31
C GLU A 234 14.94 8.35 -5.19
N VAL A 235 14.13 8.54 -4.15
CA VAL A 235 13.31 9.74 -3.96
C VAL A 235 14.16 11.02 -3.95
N ALA A 236 15.33 10.98 -3.30
CA ALA A 236 16.20 12.14 -3.14
C ALA A 236 16.79 12.66 -4.47
N ALA A 237 16.89 11.81 -5.50
CA ALA A 237 17.37 12.19 -6.83
C ALA A 237 16.34 13.00 -7.63
N HIS A 238 15.07 12.95 -7.22
CA HIS A 238 13.96 13.56 -7.94
C HIS A 238 13.45 14.85 -7.32
N LEU A 239 14.09 15.32 -6.24
CA LEU A 239 13.74 16.53 -5.53
C LEU A 239 14.78 17.62 -5.74
N ASP A 240 14.31 18.85 -5.80
CA ASP A 240 15.18 20.02 -5.67
C ASP A 240 15.81 20.06 -4.26
N PRO A 241 16.94 20.78 -4.07
CA PRO A 241 17.64 20.79 -2.80
C PRO A 241 16.77 21.17 -1.60
N LEU A 242 15.88 22.17 -1.74
CA LEU A 242 15.03 22.64 -0.66
C LEU A 242 14.08 21.54 -0.19
N ARG A 243 13.36 20.90 -1.12
CA ARG A 243 12.44 19.79 -0.80
C ARG A 243 13.17 18.57 -0.26
N ARG A 244 14.39 18.32 -0.73
CA ARG A 244 15.22 17.21 -0.25
C ARG A 244 15.61 17.40 1.22
N HIS A 245 16.05 18.60 1.59
CA HIS A 245 16.32 18.93 3.00
C HIS A 245 15.05 18.82 3.85
N ALA A 246 13.92 19.33 3.36
CA ALA A 246 12.66 19.22 4.07
C ALA A 246 12.23 17.76 4.29
N LEU A 247 12.42 16.87 3.29
CA LEU A 247 12.17 15.44 3.45
C LEU A 247 13.00 14.83 4.58
N PHE A 248 14.29 15.17 4.64
CA PHE A 248 15.18 14.68 5.68
C PHE A 248 14.81 15.21 7.06
N ASP A 249 14.45 16.48 7.17
CA ASP A 249 13.99 17.08 8.42
C ASP A 249 12.68 16.47 8.92
N GLU A 250 11.72 16.29 8.00
CA GLU A 250 10.42 15.71 8.32
C GLU A 250 10.57 14.25 8.76
N THR A 251 11.30 13.42 8.00
CA THR A 251 11.53 12.01 8.37
C THR A 251 12.30 11.86 9.69
N HIS A 252 13.28 12.74 9.95
CA HIS A 252 14.00 12.78 11.22
C HIS A 252 13.08 13.17 12.39
N ALA A 253 12.22 14.20 12.20
CA ALA A 253 11.28 14.66 13.21
C ALA A 253 10.24 13.59 13.59
N LEU A 254 9.84 12.75 12.64
CA LEU A 254 8.95 11.60 12.90
C LEU A 254 9.59 10.52 13.79
N GLY A 255 10.92 10.50 13.94
CA GLY A 255 11.63 9.51 14.74
C GLY A 255 11.51 8.07 14.20
N LEU A 256 11.18 7.93 12.91
CA LEU A 256 11.00 6.63 12.25
C LEU A 256 12.31 6.13 11.66
N GLN A 257 12.52 4.81 11.70
CA GLN A 257 13.61 4.20 10.95
C GLN A 257 13.33 4.36 9.45
N THR A 258 14.18 5.15 8.78
CA THR A 258 14.00 5.51 7.38
C THR A 258 15.22 5.09 6.58
N PHE A 259 15.00 4.37 5.48
CA PHE A 259 16.01 4.02 4.51
C PHE A 259 15.83 4.87 3.27
N PHE A 260 16.89 5.53 2.84
CA PHE A 260 16.98 6.20 1.55
C PHE A 260 17.96 5.44 0.65
N THR A 261 17.67 5.37 -0.64
CA THR A 261 18.61 4.86 -1.63
C THR A 261 18.87 5.93 -2.69
N GLY A 262 20.06 5.85 -3.30
CA GLY A 262 20.47 6.74 -4.38
C GLY A 262 21.82 6.32 -4.94
N THR A 263 22.16 6.86 -6.10
CA THR A 263 23.38 6.51 -6.85
C THR A 263 24.53 7.49 -6.63
N ASP A 264 24.28 8.61 -5.95
CA ASP A 264 25.26 9.68 -5.68
C ASP A 264 25.16 10.10 -4.20
N LEU A 265 26.31 10.16 -3.53
CA LEU A 265 26.41 10.53 -2.12
C LEU A 265 25.99 11.98 -1.87
N SER A 266 26.23 12.89 -2.82
CA SER A 266 25.89 14.32 -2.70
C SER A 266 24.37 14.58 -2.57
N LEU A 267 23.54 13.60 -2.95
CA LEU A 267 22.10 13.64 -2.72
C LEU A 267 21.75 13.54 -1.23
N PHE A 268 22.69 13.19 -0.36
CA PHE A 268 22.47 12.94 1.06
C PHE A 268 23.24 13.91 1.97
N ASP A 269 23.78 15.01 1.44
CA ASP A 269 24.52 16.01 2.23
C ASP A 269 23.72 16.52 3.44
N GLY A 270 22.40 16.64 3.32
CA GLY A 270 21.51 17.04 4.41
C GLY A 270 21.31 16.01 5.53
N LEU A 271 21.84 14.80 5.36
CA LEU A 271 21.81 13.70 6.35
C LEU A 271 23.18 13.45 7.02
N LEU A 272 24.24 14.15 6.61
CA LEU A 272 25.57 14.00 7.22
C LEU A 272 25.51 14.25 8.73
N GLY A 273 26.07 13.34 9.52
CA GLY A 273 26.01 13.37 10.99
C GLY A 273 24.63 13.09 11.60
N ARG A 274 23.60 12.78 10.80
CA ARG A 274 22.23 12.47 11.24
C ARG A 274 21.78 11.06 10.87
N ALA A 275 22.48 10.41 9.96
CA ALA A 275 22.16 9.08 9.47
C ALA A 275 23.44 8.27 9.23
N LEU A 276 23.28 6.95 9.24
CA LEU A 276 24.33 6.01 8.88
C LEU A 276 24.31 5.82 7.35
N GLY A 277 25.41 6.15 6.67
CA GLY A 277 25.55 5.86 5.25
C GLY A 277 26.08 4.45 5.00
N VAL A 278 25.67 3.82 3.92
CA VAL A 278 26.14 2.49 3.53
C VAL A 278 26.40 2.46 2.03
N ARG A 279 27.62 2.10 1.62
CA ARG A 279 27.94 1.87 0.21
C ARG A 279 27.70 0.40 -0.14
N VAL A 280 26.89 0.17 -1.17
CA VAL A 280 26.58 -1.18 -1.69
C VAL A 280 27.11 -1.33 -3.11
N GLU A 281 27.88 -2.38 -3.37
CA GLU A 281 28.39 -2.72 -4.70
C GLU A 281 28.30 -4.24 -4.91
N ALA A 282 27.96 -4.68 -6.12
CA ALA A 282 27.81 -6.10 -6.45
C ALA A 282 26.95 -6.90 -5.44
N ALA A 283 25.89 -6.26 -4.92
CA ALA A 283 24.98 -6.78 -3.89
C ALA A 283 25.66 -7.10 -2.54
N GLN A 284 26.79 -6.45 -2.23
CA GLN A 284 27.51 -6.53 -0.97
C GLN A 284 27.61 -5.15 -0.32
N ILE A 285 27.48 -5.11 1.01
CA ILE A 285 27.79 -3.92 1.80
C ILE A 285 29.31 -3.80 1.86
N LEU A 286 29.85 -2.74 1.28
CA LEU A 286 31.30 -2.50 1.22
C LEU A 286 31.81 -1.68 2.39
N GLU A 287 31.06 -0.66 2.79
CA GLU A 287 31.54 0.36 3.71
C GLU A 287 30.39 1.04 4.45
N MET A 288 30.63 1.35 5.72
CA MET A 288 29.79 2.22 6.54
C MET A 288 30.36 3.63 6.48
N LEU A 289 29.53 4.61 6.16
CA LEU A 289 29.89 6.02 6.09
C LEU A 289 29.34 6.71 7.34
N GLU A 290 30.20 7.42 8.07
CA GLU A 290 29.83 8.25 9.23
C GLU A 290 29.45 9.68 8.80
#